data_AF-A0A2N3W2V6-F1
#
_entry.id   AF-A0A2N3W2V6-F1
#
_cell.length_a   1.000
_cell.length_b   1.000
_cell.length_c   1.000
_cell.angle_alpha   90.00
_cell.angle_beta   90.00
_cell.angle_gamma   90.00
#
_symmetry.space_group_name_H-M   'P 1'
#
loop_
_entity.id
_entity.type
_entity.pdbx_description
1 polymer ?
#
loop_
_entity_poly.entity_id
_entity_poly.type
_entity_poly.pdbx_seq_one_letter_code
_entity_poly.pdbx_strand_id
1 'polypeptide(L)'
;MTELTTEVLRTLAPQDLAALLPAAVQIGEANAVVLRVAEPDLIEVYFAGRITAYGTKVLEIQPIADPAVREAALRNAVEALSICRHVAIQAHADQRRSHNELLEMIRQYAIVRHEEGDICREGLDDFLESFNLMPYEPRVRVEYTITGSYVVDSGGEAAAKEDAVKYLQPDLSGLDNVESESSTYDVSDINVSEV
;
A
#
# COMPACT_ATOMS: atom_id res chain seq x y z
N MET A 1 19.86 17.10 40.33
CA MET A 1 18.99 16.39 39.37
C MET A 1 17.78 15.93 40.16
N THR A 2 16.57 16.30 39.74
CA THR A 2 15.35 15.88 40.42
C THR A 2 15.13 14.39 40.15
N GLU A 3 15.11 13.57 41.19
CA GLU A 3 14.87 12.13 41.05
C GLU A 3 13.36 11.87 40.92
N LEU A 4 12.99 10.86 40.14
CA LEU A 4 11.58 10.53 39.90
C LEU A 4 11.00 9.83 41.14
N THR A 5 10.00 10.46 41.75
CA THR A 5 9.23 9.91 42.87
C THR A 5 7.75 9.81 42.52
N THR A 6 6.99 9.11 43.37
CA THR A 6 5.52 9.00 43.22
C THR A 6 4.82 10.36 43.22
N GLU A 7 5.30 11.28 44.05
CA GLU A 7 4.73 12.63 44.14
C GLU A 7 5.01 13.41 42.85
N VAL A 8 6.27 13.40 42.39
CA VAL A 8 6.69 14.03 41.13
C VAL A 8 5.85 13.52 39.95
N LEU A 9 5.61 12.21 39.87
CA LEU A 9 4.79 11.57 38.84
C LEU A 9 3.34 12.08 38.80
N ARG A 10 2.79 12.46 39.95
CA ARG A 10 1.38 12.87 40.11
C ARG A 10 1.19 14.38 40.00
N THR A 11 2.23 15.16 40.29
CA THR A 11 2.12 16.62 40.40
C THR A 11 2.71 17.38 39.21
N LEU A 12 3.71 16.81 38.52
CA LEU A 12 4.30 17.47 37.36
C LEU A 12 3.43 17.29 36.11
N ALA A 13 3.44 18.31 35.25
CA ALA A 13 2.79 18.21 33.96
C ALA A 13 3.51 17.15 33.09
N PRO A 14 2.79 16.47 32.18
CA PRO A 14 3.36 15.42 31.31
C PRO A 14 4.62 15.84 30.55
N GLN A 15 4.68 17.09 30.11
CA GLN A 15 5.83 17.67 29.40
C GLN A 15 7.09 17.80 30.26
N ASP A 16 6.94 18.10 31.54
CA ASP A 16 8.06 18.24 32.48
C ASP A 16 8.52 16.86 32.98
N LEU A 17 7.57 15.91 33.09
CA LEU A 17 7.88 14.51 33.35
C LEU A 17 8.71 13.90 32.23
N ALA A 18 8.44 14.22 30.97
CA ALA A 18 9.20 13.70 29.84
C ALA A 18 10.70 14.02 29.94
N ALA A 19 11.09 15.15 30.54
CA ALA A 19 12.49 15.52 30.75
C ALA A 19 13.20 14.69 31.84
N LEU A 20 12.43 14.01 32.70
CA LEU A 20 12.94 13.13 33.76
C LEU A 20 12.95 11.66 33.33
N LEU A 21 12.51 11.34 32.11
CA LEU A 21 12.38 9.97 31.60
C LEU A 21 13.40 9.71 30.48
N PRO A 22 13.87 8.45 30.33
CA PRO A 22 13.54 7.28 31.15
C PRO A 22 14.21 7.31 32.54
N ALA A 23 13.53 6.77 33.55
CA ALA A 23 14.01 6.74 34.93
C ALA A 23 13.95 5.34 35.53
N ALA A 24 15.04 4.88 36.14
CA ALA A 24 15.02 3.66 36.94
C ALA A 24 14.44 3.95 38.32
N VAL A 25 13.48 3.13 38.72
CA VAL A 25 12.73 3.28 39.97
C VAL A 25 12.53 1.91 40.61
N GLN A 26 12.20 1.90 41.89
CA GLN A 26 11.76 0.73 42.61
C GLN A 26 10.24 0.76 42.77
N ILE A 27 9.58 -0.34 42.44
CA ILE A 27 8.14 -0.57 42.66
C ILE A 27 8.02 -1.70 43.66
N GLY A 28 7.61 -1.39 44.89
CA GLY A 28 7.72 -2.32 46.01
C GLY A 28 9.17 -2.73 46.25
N GLU A 29 9.49 -4.01 46.12
CA GLU A 29 10.85 -4.53 46.28
C GLU A 29 11.63 -4.67 44.96
N ALA A 30 10.98 -4.47 43.81
CA ALA A 30 11.54 -4.81 42.51
C ALA A 30 11.93 -3.57 41.68
N ASN A 31 13.03 -3.70 40.94
CA ASN A 31 13.54 -2.64 40.06
C ASN A 31 12.74 -2.58 38.76
N ALA A 32 12.43 -1.37 38.34
CA ALA A 32 11.66 -1.06 37.14
C ALA A 32 12.28 0.15 36.42
N VAL A 33 11.85 0.39 35.18
CA VAL A 33 12.18 1.62 34.46
C VAL A 33 10.90 2.24 33.92
N VAL A 34 10.61 3.47 34.33
CA VAL A 34 9.56 4.28 33.71
C VAL A 34 10.14 4.80 32.39
N LEU A 35 9.51 4.44 31.28
CA LEU A 35 10.01 4.69 29.93
C LEU A 35 9.56 6.04 29.39
N ARG A 36 8.24 6.28 29.45
CA ARG A 36 7.60 7.50 28.95
C ARG A 36 6.23 7.70 29.59
N VAL A 37 5.71 8.91 29.43
CA VAL A 37 4.28 9.19 29.62
C VAL A 37 3.56 8.81 28.32
N ALA A 38 2.61 7.88 28.40
CA ALA A 38 1.79 7.45 27.27
C ALA A 38 0.56 8.34 27.11
N GLU A 39 -0.07 8.67 28.22
CA GLU A 39 -1.21 9.59 28.34
C GLU A 39 -1.08 10.38 29.66
N PRO A 40 -1.83 11.47 29.89
CA PRO A 40 -1.65 12.31 31.09
C PRO A 40 -1.64 11.56 32.42
N ASP A 41 -2.45 10.50 32.55
CA ASP A 41 -2.55 9.66 33.74
C ASP A 41 -1.92 8.27 33.57
N LEU A 42 -1.23 8.00 32.45
CA LEU A 42 -0.73 6.68 32.07
C LEU A 42 0.76 6.72 31.73
N ILE A 43 1.55 5.89 32.41
CA ILE A 43 2.98 5.72 32.12
C ILE A 43 3.28 4.32 31.61
N GLU A 44 4.23 4.23 30.69
CA GLU A 44 4.81 2.94 30.29
C GLU A 44 5.98 2.59 31.19
N VAL A 45 5.94 1.38 31.72
CA VAL A 45 6.94 0.87 32.65
C VAL A 45 7.48 -0.45 32.14
N TYR A 46 8.80 -0.56 32.08
CA TYR A 46 9.48 -1.84 31.95
C TYR A 46 9.64 -2.47 33.34
N PHE A 47 9.02 -3.63 33.53
CA PHE A 47 9.02 -4.37 34.78
C PHE A 47 8.98 -5.87 34.50
N ALA A 48 9.84 -6.64 35.18
CA ALA A 48 9.87 -8.11 35.08
C ALA A 48 9.88 -8.66 33.64
N GLY A 49 10.67 -8.03 32.75
CA GLY A 49 10.79 -8.46 31.35
C GLY A 49 9.64 -8.05 30.43
N ARG A 50 8.71 -7.21 30.91
CA ARG A 50 7.54 -6.76 30.15
C ARG A 50 7.42 -5.24 30.17
N ILE A 51 6.90 -4.67 29.08
CA ILE A 51 6.52 -3.27 29.01
C ILE A 51 5.01 -3.23 29.21
N THR A 52 4.54 -2.53 30.24
CA THR A 52 3.11 -2.41 30.58
C THR A 52 2.78 -0.97 30.90
N ALA A 53 1.57 -0.55 30.55
CA ALA A 53 1.07 0.76 30.88
C ALA A 53 0.36 0.73 32.25
N TYR A 54 0.67 1.68 33.12
CA TYR A 54 0.08 1.79 34.45
C TYR A 54 -0.42 3.21 34.74
N GLY A 55 -1.51 3.28 35.49
CA GLY A 55 -2.03 4.54 36.00
C GLY A 55 -1.10 5.16 37.04
N THR A 56 -0.78 6.45 36.90
CA THR A 56 0.08 7.21 37.83
C THR A 56 -0.49 7.27 39.26
N LYS A 57 -1.80 7.07 39.40
CA LYS A 57 -2.52 7.07 40.69
C LYS A 57 -2.37 5.78 41.49
N VAL A 58 -2.06 4.66 40.83
CA VAL A 58 -2.02 3.32 41.45
C VAL A 58 -0.60 2.88 41.77
N LEU A 59 0.40 3.41 41.04
CA LEU A 59 1.79 3.06 41.28
C LEU A 59 2.37 3.83 42.49
N GLU A 60 3.16 3.10 43.27
CA GLU A 60 4.13 3.66 44.20
C GLU A 60 5.54 3.37 43.68
N ILE A 61 6.26 4.43 43.36
CA ILE A 61 7.65 4.42 42.88
C ILE A 61 8.58 5.14 43.86
N GLN A 62 9.77 4.59 44.02
CA GLN A 62 10.89 5.19 44.75
C GLN A 62 12.14 5.26 43.87
N PRO A 63 13.01 6.27 44.02
CA PRO A 63 14.24 6.35 43.25
C PRO A 63 15.22 5.26 43.70
N ILE A 64 15.95 4.69 42.74
CA ILE A 64 17.04 3.74 43.03
C ILE A 64 18.28 4.55 43.44
N ALA A 65 18.66 4.46 44.71
CA ALA A 65 19.80 5.19 45.27
C ALA A 65 21.17 4.65 44.81
N ASP A 66 21.29 3.33 44.60
CA ASP A 66 22.53 2.70 44.16
C ASP A 66 22.76 2.91 42.64
N PRO A 67 23.83 3.62 42.23
CA PRO A 67 24.13 3.85 40.83
C PRO A 67 24.32 2.57 40.00
N ALA A 68 24.89 1.50 40.59
CA ALA A 68 25.14 0.25 39.89
C ALA A 68 23.82 -0.49 39.60
N VAL A 69 22.90 -0.49 40.57
CA VAL A 69 21.56 -1.07 40.41
C VAL A 69 20.75 -0.28 39.38
N ARG A 70 20.85 1.05 39.42
CA ARG A 70 20.20 1.94 38.44
C ARG A 70 20.70 1.67 37.02
N GLU A 71 22.01 1.57 36.82
CA GLU A 71 22.60 1.29 35.51
C GLU A 71 22.17 -0.10 34.99
N ALA A 72 22.17 -1.11 35.86
CA ALA A 72 21.73 -2.46 35.50
C ALA A 72 20.25 -2.48 35.07
N ALA A 73 19.37 -1.78 35.79
CA ALA A 73 17.95 -1.68 35.45
C ALA A 73 17.74 -1.01 34.08
N LEU A 74 18.44 0.10 33.81
CA LEU A 74 18.39 0.79 32.52
C LEU A 74 18.93 -0.08 31.39
N ARG A 75 20.05 -0.79 31.60
CA ARG A 75 20.64 -1.69 30.60
C ARG A 75 19.67 -2.80 30.21
N ASN A 76 19.04 -3.44 31.20
CA ASN A 76 18.04 -4.48 30.97
C ASN A 76 16.81 -3.94 30.20
N ALA A 77 16.37 -2.72 30.51
CA ALA A 77 15.25 -2.08 29.80
C ALA A 77 15.61 -1.78 28.33
N VAL A 78 16.83 -1.30 28.07
CA VAL A 78 17.31 -1.03 26.70
C VAL A 78 17.41 -2.32 25.88
N GLU A 79 17.93 -3.40 26.48
CA GLU A 79 17.99 -4.71 25.81
C GLU A 79 16.60 -5.22 25.44
N ALA A 80 15.66 -5.18 26.39
CA ALA A 80 14.28 -5.58 26.14
C ALA A 80 13.61 -4.71 25.06
N LEU A 81 13.80 -3.39 25.11
CA LEU A 81 13.27 -2.47 24.10
C LEU A 81 13.84 -2.74 22.70
N SER A 82 15.12 -3.09 22.60
CA SER A 82 15.75 -3.46 21.33
C SER A 82 15.09 -4.69 20.71
N ILE A 83 14.85 -5.73 21.52
CA ILE A 83 14.17 -6.96 21.11
C ILE A 83 12.72 -6.66 20.70
N CYS A 84 11.96 -5.97 21.56
CA CYS A 84 10.56 -5.63 21.29
C CYS A 84 10.42 -4.78 20.03
N ARG A 85 11.31 -3.81 19.81
CA ARG A 85 11.32 -2.97 18.61
C ARG A 85 11.55 -3.80 17.36
N HIS A 86 12.49 -4.74 17.39
CA HIS A 86 12.76 -5.62 16.25
C HIS A 86 11.53 -6.45 15.88
N VAL A 87 10.92 -7.10 16.88
CA VAL A 87 9.69 -7.90 16.69
C VAL A 87 8.54 -7.05 16.15
N ALA A 88 8.34 -5.84 16.70
CA ALA A 88 7.29 -4.93 16.25
C ALA A 88 7.49 -4.49 14.79
N ILE A 89 8.73 -4.19 14.38
CA ILE A 89 9.05 -3.85 12.99
C ILE A 89 8.75 -5.02 12.06
N GLN A 90 9.14 -6.23 12.44
CA GLN A 90 8.87 -7.45 11.66
C GLN A 90 7.36 -7.70 11.54
N ALA A 91 6.62 -7.64 12.65
CA ALA A 91 5.18 -7.82 12.66
C ALA A 91 4.47 -6.79 11.74
N HIS A 92 4.90 -5.52 11.77
CA HIS A 92 4.37 -4.52 10.84
C HIS A 92 4.75 -4.78 9.38
N ALA A 93 5.96 -5.27 9.11
CA ALA A 93 6.38 -5.62 7.75
C ALA A 93 5.57 -6.81 7.21
N ASP A 94 5.33 -7.83 8.03
CA ASP A 94 4.53 -9.01 7.65
C ASP A 94 3.06 -8.64 7.47
N GLN A 95 2.50 -7.79 8.34
CA GLN A 95 1.14 -7.28 8.16
C GLN A 95 0.99 -6.49 6.84
N ARG A 96 1.96 -5.63 6.50
CA ARG A 96 1.96 -4.90 5.22
C ARG A 96 2.06 -5.85 4.03
N ARG A 97 2.92 -6.87 4.12
CA ARG A 97 3.06 -7.88 3.06
C ARG A 97 1.74 -8.63 2.85
N SER A 98 1.16 -9.17 3.91
CA SER A 98 -0.11 -9.90 3.85
C SER A 98 -1.27 -9.04 3.33
N HIS A 99 -1.31 -7.76 3.71
CA HIS A 99 -2.29 -6.83 3.19
C HIS A 99 -2.13 -6.59 1.68
N ASN A 100 -0.89 -6.38 1.22
CA ASN A 100 -0.61 -6.19 -0.21
C ASN A 100 -0.91 -7.46 -1.02
N GLU A 101 -0.60 -8.65 -0.49
CA GLU A 101 -0.96 -9.93 -1.11
C GLU A 101 -2.47 -10.08 -1.26
N LEU A 102 -3.25 -9.69 -0.25
CA LEU A 102 -4.71 -9.70 -0.31
C LEU A 102 -5.24 -8.73 -1.38
N LEU A 103 -4.70 -7.51 -1.45
CA LEU A 103 -5.10 -6.54 -2.47
C LEU A 103 -4.79 -7.05 -3.88
N GLU A 104 -3.64 -7.70 -4.08
CA GLU A 104 -3.31 -8.30 -5.38
C GLU A 104 -4.25 -9.47 -5.73
N MET A 105 -4.65 -10.28 -4.75
CA MET A 105 -5.66 -11.33 -4.97
C MET A 105 -7.03 -10.75 -5.37
N ILE A 106 -7.46 -9.66 -4.73
CA ILE A 106 -8.71 -8.97 -5.07
C ILE A 106 -8.63 -8.40 -6.48
N ARG A 107 -7.52 -7.75 -6.84
CA ARG A 107 -7.25 -7.24 -8.18
C ARG A 107 -7.33 -8.36 -9.21
N GLN A 108 -6.63 -9.47 -8.98
CA GLN A 108 -6.61 -10.60 -9.90
C GLN A 108 -8.00 -11.23 -10.06
N TYR A 109 -8.77 -11.33 -8.98
CA TYR A 109 -10.15 -11.81 -9.04
C TYR A 109 -11.02 -10.91 -9.94
N ALA A 110 -10.92 -9.59 -9.80
CA ALA A 110 -11.68 -8.64 -10.63
C ALA A 110 -11.28 -8.74 -12.11
N ILE A 111 -9.98 -8.89 -12.41
CA ILE A 111 -9.48 -9.10 -13.77
C ILE A 111 -10.06 -10.40 -14.37
N VAL A 112 -10.04 -11.50 -13.64
CA VAL A 112 -10.61 -12.78 -14.11
C VAL A 112 -12.10 -12.64 -14.41
N ARG A 113 -12.86 -11.96 -13.55
CA ARG A 113 -14.28 -11.70 -13.78
C ARG A 113 -14.54 -10.84 -15.00
N HIS A 114 -13.66 -9.87 -15.28
CA HIS A 114 -13.72 -9.11 -16.52
C HIS A 114 -13.43 -9.98 -17.75
N GLU A 115 -12.39 -10.83 -17.69
CA GLU A 115 -12.03 -11.75 -18.78
C GLU A 115 -13.12 -12.81 -19.06
N GLU A 116 -13.89 -13.20 -18.04
CA GLU A 116 -15.06 -14.07 -18.15
C GLU A 116 -16.33 -13.34 -18.64
N GLY A 117 -16.29 -12.00 -18.76
CA GLY A 117 -17.41 -11.17 -19.22
C GLY A 117 -18.43 -10.79 -18.14
N ASP A 118 -18.17 -11.13 -16.87
CA ASP A 118 -19.05 -10.79 -15.73
C ASP A 118 -18.99 -9.30 -15.36
N ILE A 119 -17.87 -8.64 -15.65
CA ILE A 119 -17.64 -7.21 -15.39
C ILE A 119 -17.20 -6.53 -16.69
N CYS A 120 -17.84 -5.43 -17.06
CA CYS A 120 -17.42 -4.64 -18.22
C CYS A 120 -16.09 -3.91 -17.94
N ARG A 121 -15.43 -3.42 -19.00
CA ARG A 121 -14.13 -2.74 -18.87
C ARG A 121 -14.19 -1.51 -17.95
N GLU A 122 -15.19 -0.65 -18.16
CA GLU A 122 -15.43 0.54 -17.34
C GLU A 122 -15.63 0.17 -15.86
N GLY A 123 -16.44 -0.85 -15.59
CA GLY A 123 -16.67 -1.33 -14.22
C GLY A 123 -15.42 -1.92 -13.56
N LEU A 124 -14.51 -2.53 -14.32
CA LEU A 124 -13.22 -2.96 -13.81
C LEU A 124 -12.33 -1.76 -13.47
N ASP A 125 -12.23 -0.78 -14.38
CA ASP A 125 -11.38 0.39 -14.19
C ASP A 125 -11.87 1.23 -12.99
N ASP A 126 -13.18 1.47 -12.87
CA ASP A 126 -13.80 2.15 -11.72
C ASP A 126 -13.54 1.42 -10.40
N PHE A 127 -13.63 0.08 -10.41
CA PHE A 127 -13.33 -0.74 -9.24
C PHE A 127 -11.87 -0.58 -8.83
N LEU A 128 -10.93 -0.72 -9.77
CA LEU A 128 -9.50 -0.60 -9.48
C LEU A 128 -9.14 0.80 -8.97
N GLU A 129 -9.70 1.86 -9.57
CA GLU A 129 -9.49 3.23 -9.14
C GLU A 129 -10.06 3.49 -7.73
N SER A 130 -11.29 3.03 -7.46
CA SER A 130 -11.95 3.21 -6.15
C SER A 130 -11.17 2.61 -4.98
N PHE A 131 -10.43 1.53 -5.23
CA PHE A 131 -9.57 0.88 -4.24
C PHE A 131 -8.08 1.26 -4.37
N ASN A 132 -7.75 2.23 -5.23
CA ASN A 132 -6.38 2.67 -5.52
C ASN A 132 -5.44 1.50 -5.86
N LEU A 133 -5.95 0.55 -6.63
CA LEU A 133 -5.22 -0.59 -7.15
C LEU A 133 -4.53 -0.20 -8.46
N MET A 134 -3.51 -0.94 -8.87
CA MET A 134 -2.89 -0.71 -10.17
C MET A 134 -3.95 -0.84 -11.29
N PRO A 135 -3.87 -0.04 -12.36
CA PRO A 135 -4.76 -0.17 -13.52
C PRO A 135 -4.60 -1.51 -14.25
N TYR A 136 -5.64 -1.95 -14.96
CA TYR A 136 -5.55 -3.12 -15.81
C TYR A 136 -4.95 -2.76 -17.18
N GLU A 137 -3.78 -3.30 -17.50
CA GLU A 137 -3.13 -3.12 -18.81
C GLU A 137 -3.27 -4.40 -19.64
N PRO A 138 -4.14 -4.44 -20.66
CA PRO A 138 -4.32 -5.62 -21.48
C PRO A 138 -3.05 -5.88 -22.30
N ARG A 139 -2.48 -7.08 -22.17
CA ARG A 139 -1.21 -7.47 -22.85
C ARG A 139 -1.41 -7.98 -24.27
N VAL A 140 -2.63 -7.95 -24.80
CA VAL A 140 -2.92 -8.48 -26.13
C VAL A 140 -2.77 -7.36 -27.15
N ARG A 141 -1.66 -7.39 -27.88
CA ARG A 141 -1.47 -6.60 -29.10
C ARG A 141 -2.10 -7.37 -30.25
N VAL A 142 -3.20 -6.86 -30.80
CA VAL A 142 -3.85 -7.46 -31.98
C VAL A 142 -3.34 -6.75 -33.23
N GLU A 143 -2.79 -7.53 -34.16
CA GLU A 143 -2.48 -7.11 -35.52
C GLU A 143 -3.36 -7.96 -36.44
N TYR A 144 -4.15 -7.31 -37.30
CA TYR A 144 -5.03 -8.00 -38.24
C TYR A 144 -4.90 -7.39 -39.64
N THR A 145 -5.03 -8.22 -40.67
CA THR A 145 -5.07 -7.80 -42.07
C THR A 145 -6.45 -8.11 -42.62
N ILE A 146 -7.14 -7.09 -43.14
CA ILE A 146 -8.43 -7.26 -43.82
C ILE A 146 -8.17 -7.28 -45.32
N THR A 147 -8.52 -8.39 -45.97
CA THR A 147 -8.52 -8.51 -47.43
C THR A 147 -9.95 -8.52 -47.94
N GLY A 148 -10.24 -7.72 -48.96
CA GLY A 148 -11.56 -7.62 -49.55
C GLY A 148 -11.48 -7.31 -51.03
N SER A 149 -12.54 -7.65 -51.75
CA SER A 149 -12.75 -7.22 -53.13
C SER A 149 -14.07 -6.48 -53.22
N TYR A 150 -14.11 -5.45 -54.04
CA TYR A 150 -15.35 -4.74 -54.35
C TYR A 150 -15.38 -4.45 -55.85
N VAL A 151 -16.60 -4.38 -56.40
CA VAL A 151 -16.82 -4.12 -57.82
C VAL A 151 -17.23 -2.66 -57.96
N VAL A 152 -16.50 -1.91 -58.77
CA VAL A 152 -16.84 -0.53 -59.14
C VAL A 152 -17.45 -0.52 -60.52
N ASP A 153 -18.68 -0.04 -60.60
CA ASP A 153 -19.35 0.15 -61.88
C ASP A 153 -18.95 1.53 -62.42
N SER A 154 -18.19 1.51 -63.52
CA SER A 154 -17.78 2.65 -64.34
C SER A 154 -16.72 3.61 -63.75
N GLY A 155 -15.52 3.52 -64.34
CA GLY A 155 -14.39 4.43 -64.15
C GLY A 155 -13.11 3.67 -64.51
N GLY A 156 -12.29 4.21 -65.41
CA GLY A 156 -11.06 3.51 -65.84
C GLY A 156 -10.17 3.11 -64.65
N GLU A 157 -9.24 2.17 -64.87
CA GLU A 157 -8.39 1.56 -63.84
C GLU A 157 -7.83 2.55 -62.80
N ALA A 158 -7.42 3.74 -63.23
CA ALA A 158 -6.91 4.79 -62.35
C ALA A 158 -7.95 5.32 -61.34
N ALA A 159 -9.21 5.50 -61.77
CA ALA A 159 -10.30 5.96 -60.90
C ALA A 159 -10.70 4.86 -59.90
N ALA A 160 -10.75 3.60 -60.35
CA ALA A 160 -11.02 2.46 -59.48
C ALA A 160 -9.97 2.31 -58.37
N LYS A 161 -8.68 2.49 -58.70
CA LYS A 161 -7.59 2.47 -57.71
C LYS A 161 -7.68 3.65 -56.73
N GLU A 162 -8.01 4.85 -57.20
CA GLU A 162 -8.14 6.03 -56.33
C GLU A 162 -9.31 5.88 -55.34
N ASP A 163 -10.44 5.31 -55.79
CA ASP A 163 -11.59 5.04 -54.94
C ASP A 163 -11.30 3.94 -53.91
N ALA A 164 -10.53 2.91 -54.27
CA ALA A 164 -10.14 1.84 -53.35
C ALA A 164 -9.38 2.40 -52.15
N VAL A 165 -8.40 3.26 -52.41
CA VAL A 165 -7.58 3.88 -51.36
C VAL A 165 -8.41 4.82 -50.47
N LYS A 166 -9.44 5.48 -51.02
CA LYS A 166 -10.26 6.45 -50.26
C LYS A 166 -11.35 5.79 -49.43
N TYR A 167 -12.01 4.78 -49.97
CA TYR A 167 -13.27 4.26 -49.40
C TYR A 167 -13.16 2.85 -48.81
N LEU A 168 -12.13 2.07 -49.15
CA LEU A 168 -11.90 0.79 -48.52
C LEU A 168 -11.30 1.02 -47.13
N GLN A 169 -12.15 0.94 -46.11
CA GLN A 169 -11.75 1.07 -44.71
C GLN A 169 -12.29 -0.12 -43.91
N PRO A 170 -11.51 -0.65 -42.96
CA PRO A 170 -12.02 -1.57 -41.95
C PRO A 170 -13.25 -1.00 -41.24
N ASP A 171 -14.36 -1.74 -41.21
CA ASP A 171 -15.46 -1.42 -40.29
C ASP A 171 -15.07 -1.88 -38.89
N LEU A 172 -14.66 -0.93 -38.06
CA LEU A 172 -14.24 -1.19 -36.68
C LEU A 172 -15.37 -0.96 -35.67
N SER A 173 -16.60 -0.71 -36.13
CA SER A 173 -17.75 -0.41 -35.25
C SER A 173 -18.12 -1.56 -34.29
N GLY A 174 -17.64 -2.78 -34.55
CA GLY A 174 -17.83 -3.96 -33.70
C GLY A 174 -16.66 -4.30 -32.76
N LEU A 175 -15.58 -3.51 -32.75
CA LEU A 175 -14.45 -3.70 -31.84
C LEU A 175 -14.54 -2.69 -30.68
N ASP A 176 -14.59 -3.21 -29.45
CA ASP A 176 -14.51 -2.38 -28.24
C ASP A 176 -13.08 -1.84 -28.04
N ASN A 177 -12.96 -0.59 -27.59
CA ASN A 177 -11.70 0.06 -27.17
C ASN A 177 -10.62 0.25 -28.27
N VAL A 178 -10.99 0.59 -29.49
CA VAL A 178 -10.02 1.13 -30.48
C VAL A 178 -9.76 2.59 -30.15
N GLU A 179 -8.54 2.92 -29.73
CA GLU A 179 -8.11 4.29 -29.45
C GLU A 179 -8.18 5.12 -30.74
N SER A 180 -8.82 6.29 -30.70
CA SER A 180 -8.88 7.18 -31.85
C SER A 180 -7.45 7.60 -32.22
N GLU A 181 -7.01 7.24 -33.43
CA GLU A 181 -5.63 7.35 -33.98
C GLU A 181 -4.69 6.14 -33.80
N SER A 182 -5.09 5.04 -33.13
CA SER A 182 -4.27 3.82 -33.07
C SER A 182 -4.42 2.90 -34.29
N SER A 183 -5.37 3.19 -35.19
CA SER A 183 -5.64 2.40 -36.38
C SER A 183 -4.84 2.92 -37.57
N THR A 184 -3.64 2.37 -37.78
CA THR A 184 -2.93 2.44 -39.07
C THR A 184 -3.31 1.24 -39.92
N TYR A 185 -3.75 1.47 -41.15
CA TYR A 185 -4.00 0.41 -42.13
C TYR A 185 -3.32 0.77 -43.46
N ASP A 186 -2.86 -0.27 -44.17
CA ASP A 186 -2.24 -0.16 -45.49
C ASP A 186 -3.11 -0.90 -46.49
N VAL A 187 -3.31 -0.32 -47.68
CA VAL A 187 -4.03 -0.95 -48.79
C VAL A 187 -2.99 -1.32 -49.84
N SER A 188 -2.56 -2.58 -49.86
CA SER A 188 -1.63 -3.12 -50.84
C SER A 188 -2.34 -4.02 -51.87
N ASP A 189 -1.65 -4.30 -52.98
CA ASP A 189 -2.04 -5.33 -53.96
C ASP A 189 -3.42 -5.14 -54.65
N ILE A 190 -3.79 -3.89 -54.94
CA ILE A 190 -5.02 -3.55 -55.69
C ILE A 190 -4.94 -4.13 -57.11
N ASN A 191 -5.63 -5.25 -57.31
CA ASN A 191 -5.81 -5.88 -58.61
C ASN A 191 -7.16 -5.46 -59.20
N VAL A 192 -7.10 -4.77 -60.34
CA VAL A 192 -8.29 -4.39 -61.11
C VAL A 192 -8.41 -5.36 -62.28
N SER A 193 -9.54 -6.06 -62.36
CA SER A 193 -9.89 -6.93 -63.48
C SER A 193 -11.16 -6.42 -64.14
N GLU A 194 -11.14 -6.28 -65.46
CA GLU A 194 -12.36 -6.04 -66.25
C GLU A 194 -13.26 -7.28 -66.15
N VAL A 195 -14.57 -7.06 -65.94
CA VAL A 195 -15.60 -8.11 -65.93
C VAL A 195 -16.19 -8.24 -67.33
#